data_AF-A0A960M2R5-F1
#
_entry.id   AF-A0A960M2R5-F1
#
_cell.length_a   1.000
_cell.length_b   1.000
_cell.length_c   1.000
_cell.angle_alpha   90.00
_cell.angle_beta   90.00
_cell.angle_gamma   90.00
#
_symmetry.space_group_name_H-M   'P 1'
#
loop_
_entity.id
_entity.type
_entity.pdbx_description
1 polymer ?
#
loop_
_entity_poly.entity_id
_entity_poly.type
_entity_poly.pdbx_seq_one_letter_code
_entity_poly.pdbx_strand_id
1 'polypeptide(L)'
;MSATIACKQCGATNRLGVLFCTQCGAKLDLTEKNVQRSVKKERKREHREDRGMVGMVSQWIRWLVFAIVLGSMIALVMPAGQIGEMGETQDAERLSQKIEMLRIAILDARAQQLLVFEKEVNAYLQQAVQGQRAPGGLSYRLKEIRVDLEPDQIKVGFGGNLGPLPLTYTVKGTGQTGPQGWRFVPASVSIGHLPLPKVFRARVQKQLAGVFGGMVEEQQILKRLTLWDPQVDQVRIGTGGRVEP
;
A
#
# COMPACT_ATOMS: atom_id res chain seq x y z
N MET A 1 -40.38 -8.77 -39.97
CA MET A 1 -39.52 -8.25 -41.05
C MET A 1 -39.54 -9.26 -42.20
N SER A 2 -39.89 -8.83 -43.40
CA SER A 2 -40.01 -9.71 -44.56
C SER A 2 -38.65 -9.81 -45.24
N ALA A 3 -38.04 -10.99 -45.25
CA ALA A 3 -36.75 -11.19 -45.90
C ALA A 3 -36.85 -10.82 -47.40
N THR A 4 -35.78 -10.28 -47.99
CA THR A 4 -35.77 -9.86 -49.41
C THR A 4 -34.68 -10.56 -50.24
N ILE A 5 -34.93 -10.72 -51.55
CA ILE A 5 -34.00 -11.29 -52.53
C ILE A 5 -33.80 -10.33 -53.70
N ALA A 6 -32.54 -10.14 -54.12
CA ALA A 6 -32.21 -9.30 -55.27
C ALA A 6 -32.29 -10.09 -56.58
N CYS A 7 -32.91 -9.50 -57.60
CA CYS A 7 -32.96 -10.08 -58.94
C CYS A 7 -31.58 -10.03 -59.61
N LYS A 8 -31.12 -11.15 -60.17
CA LYS A 8 -29.84 -11.22 -60.89
C LYS A 8 -29.85 -10.50 -62.25
N GLN A 9 -31.03 -10.24 -62.83
CA GLN A 9 -31.15 -9.59 -64.13
C GLN A 9 -31.22 -8.06 -64.05
N CYS A 10 -32.02 -7.52 -63.14
CA CYS A 10 -32.21 -6.06 -63.04
C CYS A 10 -31.76 -5.46 -61.70
N GLY A 11 -31.34 -6.27 -60.73
CA GLY A 11 -30.93 -5.80 -59.40
C GLY A 11 -32.09 -5.43 -58.45
N ALA A 12 -33.34 -5.49 -58.90
CA ALA A 12 -34.51 -5.15 -58.08
C ALA A 12 -34.61 -6.01 -56.81
N THR A 13 -34.95 -5.39 -55.69
CA THR A 13 -35.15 -6.08 -54.41
C THR A 13 -36.59 -6.54 -54.28
N ASN A 14 -36.81 -7.86 -54.21
CA ASN A 14 -38.13 -8.48 -54.17
C ASN A 14 -38.34 -9.17 -52.81
N ARG A 15 -39.59 -9.36 -52.38
CA ARG A 15 -39.91 -10.12 -51.16
C ARG A 15 -39.59 -11.60 -51.35
N LEU A 16 -39.01 -12.25 -50.33
CA LEU A 16 -38.84 -13.70 -50.34
C LEU A 16 -40.20 -14.40 -50.43
N GLY A 17 -40.31 -15.40 -51.31
CA GLY A 17 -41.55 -16.12 -51.59
C GLY A 17 -42.19 -15.80 -52.95
N VAL A 18 -41.78 -14.73 -53.63
CA VAL A 18 -42.21 -14.45 -55.01
C VAL A 18 -41.33 -15.18 -56.03
N LEU A 19 -41.96 -15.87 -56.98
CA LEU A 19 -41.27 -16.68 -58.00
C LEU A 19 -40.65 -15.83 -59.12
N PHE A 20 -41.18 -14.63 -59.35
CA PHE A 20 -40.79 -13.72 -60.43
C PHE A 20 -40.52 -12.32 -59.88
N CYS A 21 -39.62 -11.61 -60.54
CA CYS A 21 -39.30 -10.24 -60.19
C CYS A 21 -40.46 -9.31 -60.56
N THR A 22 -40.90 -8.46 -59.62
CA THR A 22 -41.99 -7.50 -59.83
C THR A 22 -41.64 -6.35 -60.78
N GLN A 23 -40.36 -6.18 -61.14
CA GLN A 23 -39.88 -5.09 -62.00
C GLN A 23 -39.53 -5.54 -63.42
N CYS A 24 -38.89 -6.70 -63.58
CA CYS A 24 -38.46 -7.19 -64.90
C CYS A 24 -39.09 -8.53 -65.33
N GLY A 25 -39.91 -9.15 -64.46
CA GLY A 25 -40.54 -10.45 -64.75
C GLY A 25 -39.60 -11.67 -64.71
N ALA A 26 -38.28 -11.48 -64.57
CA ALA A 26 -37.33 -12.59 -64.55
C ALA A 26 -37.56 -13.53 -63.35
N LYS A 27 -37.39 -14.84 -63.57
CA LYS A 27 -37.53 -15.87 -62.54
C LYS A 27 -36.47 -15.69 -61.45
N LEU A 28 -36.90 -15.68 -60.20
CA LEU A 28 -36.02 -15.54 -59.04
C LEU A 28 -35.46 -16.92 -58.63
N ASP A 29 -34.16 -16.94 -58.34
CA ASP A 29 -33.44 -18.14 -57.92
C ASP A 29 -33.63 -18.35 -56.41
N LEU A 30 -34.73 -19.01 -56.06
CA LEU A 30 -35.14 -19.32 -54.67
C LEU A 30 -34.50 -20.60 -54.11
N THR A 31 -33.37 -21.05 -54.65
CA THR A 31 -32.69 -22.23 -54.13
C THR A 31 -32.34 -22.06 -52.64
N GLU A 32 -32.50 -23.13 -51.86
CA GLU A 32 -32.32 -23.09 -50.39
C GLU A 32 -30.98 -22.45 -49.97
N LYS A 33 -29.91 -22.69 -50.75
CA LYS A 33 -28.59 -22.10 -50.51
C LYS A 33 -28.58 -20.57 -50.61
N ASN A 34 -29.33 -19.97 -51.53
CA ASN A 34 -29.38 -18.52 -51.73
C ASN A 34 -30.28 -17.82 -50.70
N VAL A 35 -31.36 -18.49 -50.30
CA VAL A 35 -32.25 -18.05 -49.21
C VAL A 35 -31.52 -18.07 -47.86
N GLN A 36 -30.81 -19.16 -47.55
CA GLN A 36 -30.02 -19.26 -46.33
C GLN A 36 -28.89 -18.21 -46.29
N ARG A 37 -28.26 -17.90 -47.43
CA ARG A 37 -27.21 -16.87 -47.49
C ARG A 37 -27.74 -15.47 -47.21
N SER A 38 -28.92 -15.12 -47.71
CA SER A 38 -29.53 -13.80 -47.48
C SER A 38 -29.97 -13.65 -46.01
N VAL A 39 -30.64 -14.64 -45.45
CA VAL A 39 -31.05 -14.66 -44.03
C VAL A 39 -29.84 -14.66 -43.09
N LYS A 40 -28.78 -15.41 -43.40
CA LYS A 40 -27.55 -15.47 -42.57
C LYS A 40 -26.76 -14.16 -42.63
N LYS A 41 -26.86 -13.39 -43.73
CA LYS A 41 -26.20 -12.08 -43.90
C LYS A 41 -26.94 -10.98 -43.14
N GLU A 42 -28.28 -11.02 -43.10
CA GLU A 42 -29.10 -10.12 -42.28
C GLU A 42 -28.87 -10.36 -40.78
N ARG A 43 -28.95 -11.61 -40.30
CA ARG A 43 -28.66 -11.96 -38.90
C ARG A 43 -27.24 -11.57 -38.44
N LYS A 44 -26.25 -11.60 -39.34
CA LYS A 44 -24.87 -11.20 -39.02
C LYS A 44 -24.67 -9.68 -38.96
N ARG A 45 -25.53 -8.89 -39.61
CA ARG A 45 -25.49 -7.41 -39.52
C ARG A 45 -26.12 -6.93 -38.22
N GLU A 46 -27.29 -7.48 -37.87
CA GLU A 46 -28.01 -7.15 -36.64
C GLU A 46 -27.18 -7.48 -35.38
N HIS A 47 -26.52 -8.65 -35.35
CA HIS A 47 -25.68 -9.02 -34.21
C HIS A 47 -24.32 -8.28 -34.14
N ARG A 48 -23.91 -7.60 -35.21
CA ARG A 48 -22.64 -6.84 -35.27
C ARG A 48 -22.81 -5.39 -34.81
N GLU A 49 -24.02 -4.85 -34.87
CA GLU A 49 -24.35 -3.48 -34.45
C GLU A 49 -24.36 -3.36 -32.91
N ASP A 50 -24.94 -4.33 -32.19
CA ASP A 50 -24.94 -4.33 -30.72
C ASP A 50 -23.61 -4.76 -30.08
N ARG A 51 -22.76 -5.52 -30.80
CA ARG A 51 -21.46 -5.98 -30.28
C ARG A 51 -20.34 -4.96 -30.43
N GLY A 52 -20.48 -3.96 -31.29
CA GLY A 52 -19.41 -2.99 -31.57
C GLY A 52 -19.11 -2.09 -30.37
N MET A 53 -20.15 -1.54 -29.75
CA MET A 53 -20.00 -0.57 -28.66
C MET A 53 -19.72 -1.25 -27.31
N VAL A 54 -20.44 -2.33 -26.97
CA VAL A 54 -20.23 -3.06 -25.70
C VAL A 54 -18.86 -3.75 -25.65
N GLY A 55 -18.39 -4.28 -26.79
CA GLY A 55 -17.06 -4.88 -26.90
C GLY A 55 -15.95 -3.85 -26.64
N MET A 56 -16.05 -2.67 -27.24
CA MET A 56 -15.07 -1.60 -27.07
C MET A 56 -15.06 -1.08 -25.62
N VAL A 57 -16.24 -0.80 -25.03
CA VAL A 57 -16.36 -0.35 -23.63
C VAL A 57 -15.76 -1.36 -22.67
N SER A 58 -16.02 -2.67 -22.84
CA SER A 58 -15.45 -3.71 -21.98
C SER A 58 -13.91 -3.76 -22.05
N GLN A 59 -13.33 -3.46 -23.21
CA GLN A 59 -11.90 -3.45 -23.42
C GLN A 59 -11.26 -2.22 -22.76
N TRP A 60 -11.88 -1.03 -22.86
CA TRP A 60 -11.45 0.17 -22.13
C TRP A 60 -11.51 -0.02 -20.61
N ILE A 61 -12.57 -0.63 -20.09
CA ILE A 61 -12.69 -0.93 -18.65
C ILE A 61 -11.56 -1.88 -18.20
N ARG A 62 -11.25 -2.92 -18.97
CA ARG A 62 -10.14 -3.84 -18.66
C ARG A 62 -8.79 -3.13 -18.65
N TRP A 63 -8.53 -2.27 -19.63
CA TRP A 63 -7.30 -1.47 -19.66
C TRP A 63 -7.21 -0.48 -18.50
N LEU A 64 -8.33 0.13 -18.12
CA LEU A 64 -8.40 1.03 -16.97
C LEU A 64 -8.12 0.29 -15.65
N VAL A 65 -8.74 -0.88 -15.45
CA VAL A 65 -8.46 -1.74 -14.28
C VAL A 65 -7.00 -2.18 -14.28
N PHE A 66 -6.47 -2.58 -15.43
CA PHE A 66 -5.06 -2.97 -15.56
C PHE A 66 -4.12 -1.81 -15.20
N ALA A 67 -4.39 -0.60 -15.69
CA ALA A 67 -3.61 0.59 -15.36
C ALA A 67 -3.67 0.93 -13.86
N ILE A 68 -4.82 0.77 -13.21
CA ILE A 68 -4.96 0.97 -11.75
C ILE A 68 -4.15 -0.08 -10.98
N VAL A 69 -4.24 -1.35 -11.36
CA VAL A 69 -3.48 -2.43 -10.71
C VAL A 69 -1.99 -2.24 -10.91
N LEU A 70 -1.56 -1.91 -12.12
CA LEU A 70 -0.16 -1.64 -12.45
C LEU A 70 0.36 -0.42 -11.69
N GLY A 71 -0.39 0.68 -11.68
CA GLY A 71 -0.05 1.89 -10.93
C GLY A 71 0.03 1.65 -9.43
N SER A 72 -0.89 0.84 -8.87
CA SER A 72 -0.85 0.43 -7.46
C SER A 72 0.38 -0.43 -7.15
N MET A 73 0.74 -1.36 -8.04
CA MET A 73 1.93 -2.20 -7.90
C MET A 73 3.21 -1.35 -7.93
N ILE A 74 3.29 -0.37 -8.84
CA ILE A 74 4.41 0.59 -8.90
C ILE A 74 4.47 1.42 -7.60
N ALA A 75 3.33 1.93 -7.12
CA ALA A 75 3.26 2.73 -5.89
C ALA A 75 3.66 1.96 -4.63
N LEU A 76 3.50 0.63 -4.61
CA LEU A 76 3.93 -0.24 -3.52
C LEU A 76 5.45 -0.46 -3.48
N VAL A 77 6.10 -0.48 -4.65
CA VAL A 77 7.54 -0.75 -4.78
C VAL A 77 8.36 0.54 -4.77
N MET A 78 7.74 1.67 -5.12
CA MET A 78 8.40 2.97 -5.08
C MET A 78 8.73 3.34 -3.63
N PRO A 79 10.01 3.61 -3.31
CA PRO A 79 10.41 3.94 -1.95
C PRO A 79 9.76 5.27 -1.55
N ALA A 80 8.98 5.24 -0.46
CA ALA A 80 8.58 6.47 0.20
C ALA A 80 9.86 7.25 0.57
N GLY A 81 9.85 8.57 0.39
CA GLY A 81 11.02 9.44 0.58
C GLY A 81 11.75 9.18 1.90
N GLN A 82 13.04 9.52 1.93
CA GLN A 82 13.90 9.29 3.09
C GLN A 82 13.26 9.93 4.34
N ILE A 83 13.02 9.11 5.35
CA ILE A 83 12.43 9.52 6.63
C ILE A 83 13.59 9.75 7.59
N GLY A 84 13.73 10.97 8.09
CA GLY A 84 14.71 11.34 9.10
C GLY A 84 16.18 11.33 8.65
N GLU A 85 17.04 11.86 9.52
CA GLU A 85 18.49 11.91 9.34
C GLU A 85 19.15 10.63 9.89
N MET A 86 20.00 9.99 9.08
CA MET A 86 20.79 8.84 9.53
C MET A 86 22.01 9.33 10.30
N GLY A 87 22.15 8.90 11.55
CA GLY A 87 23.34 9.18 12.35
C GLY A 87 24.52 8.25 12.04
N GLU A 88 25.67 8.59 12.62
CA GLU A 88 26.90 7.81 12.54
C GLU A 88 27.00 6.79 13.67
N THR A 89 27.98 5.87 13.62
CA THR A 89 28.22 4.89 14.69
C THR A 89 28.48 5.56 16.04
N GLN A 90 29.14 6.73 16.05
CA GLN A 90 29.37 7.51 17.26
C GLN A 90 28.06 8.01 17.89
N ASP A 91 27.04 8.31 17.07
CA ASP A 91 25.74 8.76 17.58
C ASP A 91 24.99 7.60 18.28
N ALA A 92 25.16 6.36 17.80
CA ALA A 92 24.64 5.16 18.46
C ALA A 92 25.28 4.93 19.84
N GLU A 93 26.59 5.13 19.95
CA GLU A 93 27.33 5.04 21.22
C GLU A 93 26.87 6.12 22.21
N ARG A 94 26.67 7.37 21.74
CA ARG A 94 26.13 8.45 22.57
C ARG A 94 24.75 8.11 23.11
N LEU A 95 23.85 7.55 22.29
CA LEU A 95 22.54 7.14 22.79
C LEU A 95 22.65 6.01 23.81
N SER A 96 23.51 5.02 23.55
CA SER A 96 23.74 3.91 24.48
C SER A 96 24.20 4.41 25.85
N GLN A 97 25.10 5.38 25.89
CA GLN A 97 25.54 6.03 27.13
C GLN A 97 24.40 6.79 27.82
N LYS A 98 23.55 7.51 27.06
CA LYS A 98 22.37 8.21 27.60
C LYS A 98 21.34 7.24 28.19
N ILE A 99 21.10 6.11 27.53
CA ILE A 99 20.23 5.04 28.02
C ILE A 99 20.75 4.50 29.35
N GLU A 100 22.06 4.25 29.46
CA GLU A 100 22.66 3.76 30.72
C GLU A 100 22.58 4.82 31.85
N MET A 101 22.78 6.10 31.53
CA MET A 101 22.57 7.17 32.52
C MET A 101 21.13 7.23 33.02
N LEU A 102 20.13 7.05 32.14
CA LEU A 102 18.73 6.96 32.56
C LEU A 102 18.46 5.72 33.40
N ARG A 103 19.06 4.58 33.05
CA ARG A 103 18.93 3.33 33.81
C ARG A 103 19.39 3.54 35.24
N ILE A 104 20.59 4.09 35.44
CA ILE A 104 21.15 4.39 36.76
C ILE A 104 20.24 5.37 37.52
N ALA A 105 19.77 6.44 36.85
CA ALA A 105 18.86 7.40 37.47
C ALA A 105 17.54 6.76 37.92
N ILE A 106 16.96 5.85 37.13
CA ILE A 106 15.74 5.10 37.50
C ILE A 106 16.00 4.21 38.72
N LEU A 107 17.13 3.51 38.76
CA LEU A 107 17.49 2.63 39.88
C LEU A 107 17.67 3.44 41.18
N ASP A 108 18.29 4.61 41.08
CA ASP A 108 18.51 5.51 42.22
C ASP A 108 17.29 6.38 42.56
N ALA A 109 16.16 6.19 41.85
CA ALA A 109 14.96 7.02 41.97
C ALA A 109 15.23 8.53 41.81
N ARG A 110 16.24 8.89 41.02
CA ARG A 110 16.62 10.28 40.70
C ARG A 110 15.89 10.77 39.47
N ALA A 111 15.42 12.01 39.52
CA ALA A 111 14.85 12.66 38.35
C ALA A 111 15.99 13.08 37.42
N GLN A 112 16.01 12.55 36.19
CA GLN A 112 17.00 12.90 35.18
C GLN A 112 16.25 13.29 33.90
N GLN A 113 16.71 14.36 33.25
CA GLN A 113 16.24 14.75 31.93
C GLN A 113 17.39 14.70 30.95
N LEU A 114 17.16 14.13 29.78
CA LEU A 114 18.14 14.07 28.70
C LEU A 114 17.51 14.55 27.40
N LEU A 115 18.34 15.19 26.59
CA LEU A 115 18.01 15.53 25.21
C LEU A 115 18.54 14.44 24.30
N VAL A 116 17.66 13.83 23.53
CA VAL A 116 17.97 12.76 22.58
C VAL A 116 17.71 13.27 21.18
N PHE A 117 18.70 13.19 20.30
CA PHE A 117 18.57 13.63 18.91
C PHE A 117 18.08 12.49 18.03
N GLU A 118 17.35 12.83 16.98
CA GLU A 118 16.82 11.87 16.00
C GLU A 118 17.93 11.00 15.39
N LYS A 119 19.03 11.62 14.96
CA LYS A 119 20.18 10.90 14.39
C LYS A 119 20.77 9.86 15.33
N GLU A 120 20.76 10.12 16.64
CA GLU A 120 21.23 9.19 17.68
C GLU A 120 20.29 7.99 17.79
N VAL A 121 18.98 8.24 17.76
CA VAL A 121 17.94 7.19 17.74
C VAL A 121 18.07 6.33 16.49
N ASN A 122 18.22 6.94 15.32
CA ASN A 122 18.33 6.24 14.05
C ASN A 122 19.60 5.38 13.98
N ALA A 123 20.75 5.92 14.38
CA ALA A 123 22.00 5.17 14.43
C ALA A 123 21.90 3.96 15.37
N TYR A 124 21.36 4.17 16.57
CA TYR A 124 21.17 3.11 17.56
C TYR A 124 20.21 2.02 17.09
N LEU A 125 19.04 2.38 16.54
CA LEU A 125 18.08 1.42 16.00
C LEU A 125 18.66 0.65 14.82
N GLN A 126 19.41 1.31 13.95
CA GLN A 126 20.08 0.65 12.83
C GLN A 126 21.09 -0.40 13.31
N GLN A 127 21.77 -0.17 14.43
CA GLN A 127 22.67 -1.15 15.04
C GLN A 127 21.90 -2.29 15.71
N ALA A 128 20.83 -2.00 16.45
CA ALA A 128 20.03 -2.99 17.18
C ALA A 128 19.33 -4.00 16.25
N VAL A 129 19.02 -3.58 15.03
CA VAL A 129 18.17 -4.34 14.09
C VAL A 129 18.99 -5.11 13.06
N GLN A 130 20.28 -4.77 12.90
CA GLN A 130 21.18 -5.50 12.00
C GLN A 130 21.18 -7.01 12.33
N GLY A 131 20.69 -7.81 11.38
CA GLY A 131 20.64 -9.27 11.49
C GLY A 131 19.35 -9.84 12.08
N GLN A 132 18.39 -9.00 12.51
CA GLN A 132 17.10 -9.49 12.99
C GLN A 132 16.19 -9.91 11.82
N ARG A 133 15.59 -11.11 11.93
CA ARG A 133 14.53 -11.55 11.02
C ARG A 133 13.20 -11.02 11.53
N ALA A 134 12.39 -10.44 10.65
CA ALA A 134 11.07 -9.97 11.06
C ALA A 134 10.20 -11.16 11.50
N PRO A 135 9.46 -11.04 12.61
CA PRO A 135 8.56 -12.09 13.06
C PRO A 135 7.34 -12.21 12.15
N GLY A 136 7.07 -13.41 11.62
CA GLY A 136 5.80 -13.68 10.92
C GLY A 136 5.81 -14.56 9.66
N GLY A 137 6.77 -15.47 9.47
CA GLY A 137 6.73 -16.52 8.43
C GLY A 137 6.93 -16.07 6.98
N LEU A 138 6.62 -14.80 6.66
CA LEU A 138 7.09 -14.14 5.45
C LEU A 138 8.57 -13.81 5.63
N SER A 139 9.39 -14.12 4.61
CA SER A 139 10.85 -13.91 4.60
C SER A 139 11.24 -12.43 4.49
N TYR A 140 10.55 -11.54 5.20
CA TYR A 140 10.88 -10.12 5.24
C TYR A 140 12.15 -9.92 6.06
N ARG A 141 13.20 -9.45 5.39
CA ARG A 141 14.45 -9.05 6.06
C ARG A 141 14.40 -7.55 6.29
N LEU A 142 14.36 -7.18 7.56
CA LEU A 142 14.45 -5.78 7.96
C LEU A 142 15.87 -5.29 7.70
N LYS A 143 16.00 -4.28 6.85
CA LYS A 143 17.28 -3.73 6.40
C LYS A 143 17.59 -2.41 7.12
N GLU A 144 16.56 -1.60 7.32
CA GLU A 144 16.67 -0.30 7.98
C GLU A 144 15.45 0.02 8.83
N ILE A 145 15.68 0.75 9.92
CA ILE A 145 14.65 1.43 10.69
C ILE A 145 15.04 2.90 10.78
N ARG A 146 14.08 3.78 10.54
CA ARG A 146 14.26 5.22 10.70
C ARG A 146 13.10 5.82 11.49
N VAL A 147 13.41 6.84 12.26
CA VAL A 147 12.49 7.62 13.06
C VAL A 147 12.65 9.07 12.62
N ASP A 148 11.52 9.74 12.44
CA ASP A 148 11.41 11.17 12.18
C ASP A 148 10.56 11.77 13.30
N LEU A 149 11.17 12.69 14.05
CA LEU A 149 10.62 13.31 15.24
C LEU A 149 10.05 14.69 14.88
N GLU A 150 8.73 14.80 14.89
CA GLU A 150 8.01 16.06 14.76
C GLU A 150 7.31 16.42 16.08
N PRO A 151 6.98 17.71 16.32
CA PRO A 151 6.36 18.15 17.57
C PRO A 151 5.02 17.47 17.89
N ASP A 152 4.26 17.10 16.86
CA ASP A 152 2.90 16.54 17.00
C ASP A 152 2.81 15.07 16.61
N GLN A 153 3.79 14.54 15.89
CA GLN A 153 3.80 13.15 15.44
C GLN A 153 5.21 12.55 15.38
N ILE A 154 5.27 11.24 15.54
CA ILE A 154 6.45 10.42 15.34
C ILE A 154 6.18 9.56 14.12
N LYS A 155 7.08 9.60 13.12
CA LYS A 155 7.04 8.70 11.98
C LYS A 155 8.12 7.66 12.13
N VAL A 156 7.76 6.40 12.00
CA VAL A 156 8.70 5.28 12.02
C VAL A 156 8.65 4.59 10.68
N GLY A 157 9.75 4.64 9.95
CA GLY A 157 9.98 3.96 8.69
C GLY A 157 10.71 2.64 8.88
N PHE A 158 10.28 1.60 8.17
CA PHE A 158 10.93 0.29 8.12
C PHE A 158 11.21 -0.03 6.66
N GLY A 159 12.47 -0.20 6.30
CA GLY A 159 12.87 -0.61 4.96
C GLY A 159 13.36 -2.05 4.97
N GLY A 160 12.96 -2.84 3.97
CA GLY A 160 13.35 -4.23 3.87
C GLY A 160 12.97 -4.83 2.53
N ASN A 161 13.29 -6.12 2.36
CA ASN A 161 13.00 -6.82 1.11
C ASN A 161 12.03 -7.98 1.36
N LEU A 162 10.99 -8.07 0.52
CA LEU A 162 10.14 -9.23 0.40
C LEU A 162 10.54 -10.01 -0.87
N GLY A 163 11.50 -10.92 -0.72
CA GLY A 163 12.12 -11.58 -1.87
C GLY A 163 12.93 -10.56 -2.71
N PRO A 164 12.66 -10.41 -4.02
CA PRO A 164 13.34 -9.41 -4.86
C PRO A 164 12.74 -8.00 -4.75
N LEU A 165 11.58 -7.84 -4.09
CA LEU A 165 10.87 -6.56 -4.04
C LEU A 165 11.28 -5.75 -2.81
N PRO A 166 11.84 -4.53 -2.98
CA PRO A 166 12.04 -3.60 -1.88
C PRO A 166 10.66 -3.14 -1.40
N LEU A 167 10.49 -3.08 -0.08
CA LEU A 167 9.22 -2.73 0.51
C LEU A 167 9.44 -1.92 1.79
N THR A 168 8.89 -0.71 1.77
CA THR A 168 8.99 0.26 2.86
C THR A 168 7.65 0.36 3.57
N TYR A 169 7.66 0.27 4.89
CA TYR A 169 6.50 0.57 5.73
C TYR A 169 6.74 1.87 6.46
N THR A 170 5.71 2.72 6.54
CA THR A 170 5.74 3.94 7.36
C THR A 170 4.59 3.90 8.34
N VAL A 171 4.89 4.10 9.61
CA VAL A 171 3.88 4.22 10.67
C VAL A 171 3.96 5.60 11.26
N LYS A 172 2.86 6.35 11.20
CA LYS A 172 2.74 7.65 11.85
C LYS A 172 1.90 7.50 13.10
N GLY A 173 2.33 8.07 14.21
CA GLY A 173 1.60 8.02 15.46
C GLY A 173 2.07 9.10 16.43
N THR A 174 1.59 9.05 17.66
CA THR A 174 1.97 10.00 18.71
C THR A 174 2.50 9.26 19.93
N GLY A 175 3.49 9.86 20.59
CA GLY A 175 3.97 9.41 21.88
C GLY A 175 3.05 9.94 22.98
N GLN A 176 2.54 9.08 23.84
CA GLN A 176 1.71 9.47 24.99
C GLN A 176 2.32 8.92 26.26
N THR A 177 2.55 9.80 27.23
CA THR A 177 2.92 9.40 28.60
C THR A 177 1.66 9.24 29.44
N GLY A 178 1.53 8.09 30.11
CA GLY A 178 0.42 7.80 31.00
C GLY A 178 0.86 7.08 32.28
N PRO A 179 -0.10 6.62 33.11
CA PRO A 179 0.20 5.93 34.37
C PRO A 179 1.01 4.64 34.21
N GLN A 180 0.94 4.02 33.03
CA GLN A 180 1.69 2.80 32.67
C GLN A 180 3.01 3.12 31.94
N GLY A 181 3.41 4.39 31.91
CA GLY A 181 4.59 4.90 31.22
C GLY A 181 4.28 5.42 29.81
N TRP A 182 5.35 5.59 29.03
CA TRP A 182 5.26 6.04 27.65
C TRP A 182 4.80 4.91 26.73
N ARG A 183 3.92 5.24 25.80
CA ARG A 183 3.45 4.35 24.73
C ARG A 183 3.36 5.09 23.40
N PHE A 184 3.68 4.38 22.33
CA PHE A 184 3.43 4.84 20.96
C PHE A 184 2.03 4.45 20.50
N VAL A 185 1.23 5.42 20.07
CA VAL A 185 -0.13 5.21 19.57
C VAL A 185 -0.15 5.42 18.05
N PRO A 186 -0.22 4.34 17.23
CA PRO A 186 -0.21 4.47 15.78
C PRO A 186 -1.52 5.08 15.26
N ALA A 187 -1.42 6.17 14.51
CA ALA A 187 -2.54 6.86 13.88
C ALA A 187 -2.79 6.34 12.45
N SER A 188 -1.72 6.13 11.68
CA SER A 188 -1.78 5.65 10.30
C SER A 188 -0.58 4.76 9.96
N VAL A 189 -0.80 3.89 8.96
CA VAL A 189 0.21 2.96 8.44
C VAL A 189 0.14 3.02 6.92
N SER A 190 1.29 3.05 6.26
CA SER A 190 1.42 3.04 4.80
C SER A 190 2.45 2.00 4.35
N ILE A 191 2.27 1.46 3.15
CA ILE A 191 3.27 0.65 2.43
C ILE A 191 3.66 1.43 1.17
N GLY A 192 4.94 1.80 1.07
CA GLY A 192 5.39 2.76 0.07
C GLY A 192 4.56 4.04 0.19
N HIS A 193 3.92 4.43 -0.91
CA HIS A 193 3.01 5.59 -0.93
C HIS A 193 1.55 5.26 -0.60
N LEU A 194 1.21 3.98 -0.41
CA LEU A 194 -0.18 3.53 -0.30
C LEU A 194 -0.62 3.45 1.17
N PRO A 195 -1.63 4.22 1.61
CA PRO A 195 -2.14 4.13 2.96
C PRO A 195 -2.89 2.80 3.16
N LEU A 196 -2.63 2.12 4.27
CA LEU A 196 -3.26 0.84 4.57
C LEU A 196 -4.66 1.00 5.20
N PRO A 197 -5.63 0.15 4.80
CA PRO A 197 -6.91 0.07 5.48
C PRO A 197 -6.78 -0.28 6.96
N LYS A 198 -7.74 0.18 7.78
CA LYS A 198 -7.75 -0.03 9.24
C LYS A 198 -7.62 -1.50 9.65
N VAL A 199 -8.17 -2.41 8.85
CA VAL A 199 -8.16 -3.87 9.10
C VAL A 199 -6.74 -4.44 9.18
N PHE A 200 -5.78 -3.85 8.45
CA PHE A 200 -4.39 -4.32 8.44
C PHE A 200 -3.53 -3.71 9.57
N ARG A 201 -4.01 -2.68 10.27
CA ARG A 201 -3.23 -2.00 11.33
C ARG A 201 -2.85 -2.93 12.47
N ALA A 202 -3.78 -3.79 12.92
CA ALA A 202 -3.52 -4.74 14.00
C ALA A 202 -2.40 -5.75 13.64
N ARG A 203 -2.36 -6.19 12.38
CA ARG A 203 -1.31 -7.09 11.88
C ARG A 203 0.06 -6.40 11.88
N VAL A 204 0.13 -5.18 11.36
CA VAL A 204 1.36 -4.40 11.34
C VAL A 204 1.82 -4.08 12.76
N GLN A 205 0.92 -3.67 13.65
CA GLN A 205 1.24 -3.43 15.06
C GLN A 205 1.83 -4.66 15.75
N LYS A 206 1.32 -5.87 15.46
CA LYS A 206 1.88 -7.12 15.99
C LYS A 206 3.29 -7.40 15.45
N GLN A 207 3.55 -7.10 14.18
CA GLN A 207 4.89 -7.23 13.60
C GLN A 207 5.87 -6.24 14.22
N LEU A 208 5.45 -4.99 14.40
CA LEU A 208 6.24 -3.96 15.09
C LEU A 208 6.56 -4.35 16.52
N ALA A 209 5.56 -4.81 17.28
CA ALA A 209 5.76 -5.30 18.64
C ALA A 209 6.77 -6.46 18.68
N GLY A 210 6.85 -7.27 17.62
CA GLY A 210 7.85 -8.33 17.52
C GLY A 210 9.26 -7.82 17.22
N VAL A 211 9.42 -6.79 16.38
CA VAL A 211 10.73 -6.13 16.14
C VAL A 211 11.25 -5.50 17.42
N PHE A 212 10.40 -4.72 18.10
CA PHE A 212 10.74 -4.10 19.37
C PHE A 212 10.72 -5.09 20.55
N GLY A 213 10.26 -6.32 20.35
CA GLY A 213 10.19 -7.35 21.38
C GLY A 213 11.56 -7.80 21.87
N GLY A 214 12.60 -7.67 21.03
CA GLY A 214 13.99 -7.92 21.43
C GLY A 214 14.60 -6.82 22.28
N MET A 215 13.98 -5.63 22.31
CA MET A 215 14.46 -4.43 23.01
C MET A 215 13.86 -4.34 24.43
N VAL A 216 14.10 -5.37 25.24
CA VAL A 216 13.46 -5.53 26.55
C VAL A 216 13.90 -4.43 27.51
N GLU A 217 15.17 -4.04 27.50
CA GLU A 217 15.72 -3.01 28.39
C GLU A 217 15.10 -1.63 28.06
N GLU A 218 15.03 -1.28 26.78
CA GLU A 218 14.47 -0.01 26.32
C GLU A 218 12.99 0.09 26.66
N GLN A 219 12.24 -1.01 26.51
CA GLN A 219 10.84 -1.05 26.92
C GLN A 219 10.66 -0.79 28.43
N GLN A 220 11.59 -1.21 29.29
CA GLN A 220 11.52 -0.93 30.72
C GLN A 220 11.77 0.55 31.00
N ILE A 221 12.72 1.17 30.31
CA ILE A 221 13.01 2.60 30.44
C ILE A 221 11.81 3.43 29.98
N LEU A 222 11.24 3.12 28.81
CA LEU A 222 10.06 3.79 28.27
C LEU A 222 8.86 3.73 29.23
N LYS A 223 8.67 2.60 29.93
CA LYS A 223 7.61 2.46 30.96
C LYS A 223 7.80 3.37 32.18
N ARG A 224 9.01 3.88 32.41
CA ARG A 224 9.36 4.76 33.54
C ARG A 224 9.51 6.22 33.14
N LEU A 225 9.38 6.54 31.86
CA LEU A 225 9.38 7.93 31.40
C LEU A 225 8.13 8.66 31.91
N THR A 226 8.36 9.83 32.50
CA THR A 226 7.30 10.75 32.95
C THR A 226 7.25 12.01 32.11
N LEU A 227 8.38 12.36 31.47
CA LEU A 227 8.47 13.48 30.55
C LEU A 227 8.73 12.96 29.13
N TRP A 228 7.89 13.38 28.21
CA TRP A 228 8.04 13.20 26.77
C TRP A 228 7.66 14.52 26.10
N ASP A 229 8.65 15.27 25.65
CA ASP A 229 8.48 16.56 24.98
C ASP A 229 9.20 16.52 23.63
N PRO A 230 8.49 16.10 22.56
CA PRO A 230 9.05 16.01 21.22
C PRO A 230 9.21 17.40 20.61
N GLN A 231 10.35 17.62 19.97
CA GLN A 231 10.69 18.82 19.22
C GLN A 231 11.16 18.39 17.83
N VAL A 232 11.44 19.37 16.95
CA VAL A 232 12.00 19.08 15.63
C VAL A 232 13.39 18.44 15.81
N ASP A 233 13.59 17.27 15.23
CA ASP A 233 14.83 16.47 15.22
C ASP A 233 15.36 16.03 16.60
N GLN A 234 14.61 16.25 17.68
CA GLN A 234 15.03 15.89 19.03
C GLN A 234 13.84 15.66 19.96
N VAL A 235 14.05 14.89 21.01
CA VAL A 235 13.07 14.69 22.07
C VAL A 235 13.72 14.87 23.43
N ARG A 236 13.06 15.66 24.28
CA ARG A 236 13.41 15.72 25.69
C ARG A 236 12.66 14.62 26.41
N ILE A 237 13.42 13.68 26.96
CA ILE A 237 12.90 12.59 27.77
C ILE A 237 13.35 12.76 29.21
N GLY A 238 12.51 12.33 30.14
CA GLY A 238 12.87 12.36 31.55
C GLY A 238 12.14 11.34 32.39
N THR A 239 12.79 10.93 33.46
CA THR A 239 12.25 10.01 34.45
C THR A 239 11.78 10.81 35.67
N GLY A 240 10.66 10.38 36.25
CA GLY A 240 10.20 10.93 37.51
C GLY A 240 11.00 10.32 38.63
N GLY A 241 11.59 11.15 39.49
CA GLY A 241 12.01 10.69 40.80
C GLY A 241 10.81 10.17 41.59
N ARG A 242 11.03 9.43 42.68
CA ARG A 242 9.93 9.09 43.59
C ARG A 242 9.19 10.37 43.98
N VAL A 243 7.92 10.46 43.61
CA VAL A 243 6.98 11.32 44.34
C VAL A 243 6.76 10.58 45.65
N GLU A 244 7.56 10.90 46.67
CA GLU A 244 7.22 10.48 48.02
C GLU A 244 5.82 11.02 48.36
N PRO A 245 4.92 10.18 48.89
CA PRO A 245 3.60 10.63 49.35
C PRO A 245 3.71 11.61 50.52
#